data_AF-A0A9C9XPP7-F1
#
_entry.id   AF-A0A9C9XPP7-F1
#
_cell.length_a   1.000
_cell.length_b   1.000
_cell.length_c   1.000
_cell.angle_alpha   90.00
_cell.angle_beta   90.00
_cell.angle_gamma   90.00
#
_symmetry.space_group_name_H-M   'P 1'
#
loop_
_entity.id
_entity.type
_entity.pdbx_description
1 polymer ?
#
loop_
_entity_poly.entity_id
_entity_poly.type
_entity_poly.pdbx_seq_one_letter_code
_entity_poly.pdbx_strand_id
1 'polypeptide(L)'
;MPDQTAENQPSIASLSAFEQFLLQFIAIIYEPVSVTFLGKCLAKMDMLPPDVTTSGRTELTGVVARLREAGFLNRQNQCEPVLAERLIRMAVDNGLFSRFVALVEKEAPVSYQYGKWSTRCWRAMRQFRIGVYSRD
;
A
#
# COMPACT_ATOMS: atom_id res chain seq x y z
N MET A 1 21.27 16.75 17.34
CA MET A 1 20.02 17.39 16.89
C MET A 1 18.94 16.33 16.96
N PRO A 2 18.04 16.35 17.95
CA PRO A 2 16.95 15.38 17.99
C PRO A 2 15.88 15.79 16.97
N ASP A 3 15.54 14.86 16.09
CA ASP A 3 14.49 14.92 15.08
C ASP A 3 13.12 15.02 15.78
N GLN A 4 12.53 16.22 15.77
CA GLN A 4 11.21 16.51 16.35
C GLN A 4 10.11 16.21 15.33
N THR A 5 9.91 14.93 14.99
CA THR A 5 8.78 14.49 14.17
C THR A 5 8.03 13.31 14.80
N ALA A 6 7.72 13.42 16.10
CA ALA A 6 6.66 12.65 16.75
C ALA A 6 5.67 13.70 17.26
N GLU A 7 4.40 13.77 16.85
CA GLU A 7 3.33 13.03 17.53
C GLU A 7 1.93 13.24 16.89
N ASN A 8 1.82 13.63 15.61
CA ASN A 8 0.51 13.76 14.94
C ASN A 8 0.38 12.77 13.77
N GLN A 9 0.40 11.47 14.09
CA GLN A 9 0.03 10.46 13.10
C GLN A 9 -1.49 10.46 12.90
N PRO A 10 -1.98 10.61 11.66
CA PRO A 10 -3.42 10.58 11.40
C PRO A 10 -3.98 9.20 11.77
N SER A 11 -5.14 9.18 12.42
CA SER A 11 -5.73 7.95 12.94
C SER A 11 -6.28 7.09 11.81
N ILE A 12 -5.77 5.87 11.66
CA ILE A 12 -6.26 4.91 10.67
C ILE A 12 -7.71 4.49 10.99
N ALA A 13 -8.10 4.49 12.27
CA ALA A 13 -9.40 4.02 12.71
C ALA A 13 -10.57 4.93 12.28
N SER A 14 -10.31 6.19 11.94
CA SER A 14 -11.34 7.12 11.42
C SER A 14 -11.58 6.97 9.91
N LEU A 15 -10.78 6.17 9.21
CA LEU A 15 -10.92 5.94 7.78
C LEU A 15 -11.99 4.89 7.48
N SER A 16 -12.64 5.03 6.32
CA SER A 16 -13.53 4.00 5.81
C SER A 16 -12.81 2.67 5.57
N ALA A 17 -13.55 1.56 5.53
CA ALA A 17 -12.99 0.25 5.26
C ALA A 17 -12.20 0.20 3.94
N PHE A 18 -12.69 0.89 2.88
CA PHE A 18 -11.99 0.98 1.61
C PHE A 18 -10.69 1.80 1.69
N GLU A 19 -10.68 2.91 2.43
CA GLU A 19 -9.47 3.71 2.63
C GLU A 19 -8.38 2.94 3.39
N GLN A 20 -8.76 2.24 4.47
CA GLN A 20 -7.84 1.38 5.20
C GLN A 20 -7.31 0.25 4.31
N PHE A 21 -8.19 -0.38 3.55
CA PHE A 21 -7.84 -1.42 2.58
C PHE A 21 -6.84 -0.94 1.53
N LEU A 22 -7.11 0.24 0.95
CA LEU A 22 -6.24 0.85 -0.05
C LEU A 22 -4.87 1.22 0.53
N LEU A 23 -4.83 1.78 1.74
CA LEU A 23 -3.59 2.10 2.43
C LEU A 23 -2.77 0.84 2.74
N GLN A 24 -3.40 -0.23 3.19
CA GLN A 24 -2.73 -1.52 3.41
C GLN A 24 -2.12 -2.06 2.10
N PHE A 25 -2.84 -1.96 1.00
CA PHE A 25 -2.33 -2.37 -0.31
C PHE A 25 -1.12 -1.53 -0.76
N ILE A 26 -1.22 -0.19 -0.65
CA ILE A 26 -0.12 0.73 -0.97
C ILE A 26 1.12 0.47 -0.08
N ALA A 27 0.91 0.19 1.21
CA ALA A 27 1.99 -0.12 2.14
C ALA A 27 2.77 -1.37 1.73
N ILE A 28 2.09 -2.40 1.20
CA ILE A 28 2.72 -3.62 0.68
C ILE A 28 3.42 -3.39 -0.66
N ILE A 29 2.90 -2.48 -1.51
CA ILE A 29 3.56 -2.08 -2.76
C ILE A 29 4.91 -1.41 -2.46
N TYR A 30 5.00 -0.58 -1.41
CA TYR A 30 6.25 0.02 -0.90
C TYR A 30 7.13 0.71 -1.96
N GLU A 31 6.54 1.17 -3.06
CA GLU A 31 7.20 1.88 -4.16
C GLU A 31 6.32 3.05 -4.63
N PRO A 32 6.88 4.09 -5.27
CA PRO A 32 6.08 5.14 -5.89
C PRO A 32 5.04 4.54 -6.84
N VAL A 33 3.76 4.89 -6.65
CA VAL A 33 2.67 4.21 -7.36
C VAL A 33 1.69 5.21 -7.98
N SER A 34 1.27 4.95 -9.21
CA SER A 34 0.27 5.78 -9.89
C SER A 34 -1.15 5.30 -9.54
N VAL A 35 -2.11 6.23 -9.55
CA VAL A 35 -3.54 5.91 -9.38
C VAL A 35 -4.01 4.93 -10.46
N THR A 36 -3.49 5.05 -11.69
CA THR A 36 -3.77 4.12 -12.79
C THR A 36 -3.32 2.69 -12.48
N PHE A 37 -2.13 2.52 -11.90
CA PHE A 37 -1.64 1.20 -11.49
C PHE A 37 -2.50 0.60 -10.37
N LEU A 38 -2.87 1.41 -9.38
CA LEU A 38 -3.77 1.00 -8.30
C LEU A 38 -5.12 0.55 -8.86
N GLY A 39 -5.70 1.32 -9.77
CA GLY A 39 -6.97 0.98 -10.43
C GLY A 39 -6.89 -0.33 -11.20
N LYS A 40 -5.82 -0.55 -11.97
CA LYS A 40 -5.58 -1.81 -12.69
C LYS A 40 -5.48 -3.00 -11.72
N CYS A 41 -4.78 -2.84 -10.60
CA CYS A 41 -4.65 -3.92 -9.60
C CYS A 41 -5.99 -4.22 -8.93
N LEU A 42 -6.74 -3.19 -8.53
CA LEU A 42 -8.06 -3.34 -7.91
C LEU A 42 -9.07 -3.99 -8.86
N ALA A 43 -9.01 -3.70 -10.16
CA ALA A 43 -9.87 -4.32 -11.16
C ALA A 43 -9.61 -5.83 -11.31
N LYS A 44 -8.37 -6.29 -11.07
CA LYS A 44 -7.96 -7.70 -11.13
C LYS A 44 -8.12 -8.44 -9.80
N MET A 45 -8.63 -7.76 -8.79
CA MET A 45 -8.85 -8.34 -7.48
C MET A 45 -10.27 -8.92 -7.44
N ASP A 46 -10.35 -10.23 -7.55
CA ASP A 46 -11.62 -10.96 -7.73
C ASP A 46 -12.54 -10.87 -6.51
N MET A 47 -12.01 -10.60 -5.31
CA MET A 47 -12.80 -10.37 -4.10
C MET A 47 -12.30 -9.19 -3.28
N LEU A 48 -13.21 -8.27 -3.01
CA LEU A 48 -13.08 -7.27 -1.95
C LEU A 48 -13.49 -7.90 -0.62
N PRO A 49 -12.95 -7.41 0.52
CA PRO A 49 -13.51 -7.72 1.82
C PRO A 49 -15.01 -7.37 1.87
N PRO A 50 -15.82 -8.08 2.66
CA PRO A 50 -17.27 -7.88 2.71
C PRO A 50 -17.68 -6.43 3.04
N ASP A 51 -16.87 -5.72 3.82
CA ASP A 51 -17.13 -4.34 4.24
C ASP A 51 -16.68 -3.28 3.22
N VAL A 52 -16.09 -3.71 2.10
CA VAL A 52 -15.51 -2.82 1.10
C VAL A 52 -16.40 -2.74 -0.14
N THR A 53 -16.99 -1.57 -0.36
CA THR A 53 -17.89 -1.34 -1.49
C THR A 53 -17.16 -1.15 -2.81
N THR A 54 -17.77 -1.60 -3.90
CA THR A 54 -17.26 -1.39 -5.28
C THR A 54 -17.24 0.08 -5.67
N SER A 55 -18.03 0.94 -5.04
CA SER A 55 -18.03 2.40 -5.24
C SER A 55 -16.68 3.06 -4.93
N GLY A 56 -15.89 2.49 -4.00
CA GLY A 56 -14.53 2.97 -3.75
C GLY A 56 -13.62 2.86 -4.98
N ARG A 57 -13.86 1.85 -5.84
CA ARG A 57 -13.07 1.65 -7.08
C ARG A 57 -13.37 2.72 -8.13
N THR A 58 -14.61 3.19 -8.23
CA THR A 58 -15.00 4.25 -9.18
C THR A 58 -14.49 5.63 -8.76
N GLU A 59 -14.27 5.85 -7.47
CA GLU A 59 -13.79 7.13 -6.91
C GLU A 59 -12.30 7.11 -6.52
N LEU A 60 -11.54 6.13 -7.00
CA LEU A 60 -10.17 5.88 -6.54
C LEU A 60 -9.28 7.14 -6.55
N THR A 61 -9.38 7.96 -7.59
CA THR A 61 -8.63 9.23 -7.69
C THR A 61 -8.96 10.18 -6.55
N GLY A 62 -10.25 10.31 -6.21
CA GLY A 62 -10.71 11.15 -5.10
C GLY A 62 -10.27 10.59 -3.75
N VAL A 63 -10.33 9.27 -3.57
CA VAL A 63 -9.85 8.60 -2.35
C VAL A 63 -8.36 8.83 -2.15
N VAL A 64 -7.53 8.66 -3.18
CA VAL A 64 -6.08 8.89 -3.09
C VAL A 64 -5.77 10.36 -2.79
N ALA A 65 -6.53 11.31 -3.37
CA ALA A 65 -6.36 12.73 -3.07
C ALA A 65 -6.66 13.02 -1.59
N ARG A 66 -7.78 12.52 -1.04
CA ARG A 66 -8.13 12.67 0.38
C ARG A 66 -7.09 12.06 1.31
N LEU A 67 -6.59 10.87 0.99
CA LEU A 67 -5.54 10.21 1.77
C LEU A 67 -4.23 10.99 1.78
N ARG A 68 -3.90 11.67 0.67
CA ARG A 68 -2.73 12.55 0.58
C ARG A 68 -2.94 13.83 1.39
N GLU A 69 -4.09 14.47 1.28
CA GLU A 69 -4.45 15.67 2.05
C GLU A 69 -4.46 15.40 3.55
N ALA A 70 -4.92 14.22 3.96
CA ALA A 70 -4.89 13.75 5.34
C ALA A 70 -3.50 13.29 5.83
N GLY A 71 -2.48 13.32 4.97
CA GLY A 71 -1.08 13.02 5.34
C GLY A 71 -0.73 11.54 5.43
N PHE A 72 -1.59 10.62 4.99
CA PHE A 72 -1.26 9.19 4.94
C PHE A 72 -0.34 8.84 3.77
N LEU A 73 -0.39 9.64 2.70
CA LEU A 73 0.40 9.44 1.49
C LEU A 73 1.22 10.68 1.17
N ASN A 74 2.45 10.48 0.70
CA ASN A 74 3.26 11.55 0.14
C ASN A 74 2.85 11.89 -1.31
N ARG A 75 3.59 12.80 -1.95
CA ARG A 75 3.34 13.23 -3.35
C ARG A 75 3.48 12.10 -4.37
N GLN A 76 4.18 11.03 -4.03
CA GLN A 76 4.40 9.84 -4.84
C GLN A 76 3.42 8.69 -4.52
N ASN A 77 2.38 8.96 -3.71
CA ASN A 77 1.43 7.97 -3.21
C ASN A 77 2.09 6.85 -2.40
N GLN A 78 3.10 7.18 -1.61
CA GLN A 78 3.74 6.22 -0.71
C GLN A 78 3.39 6.55 0.74
N CYS A 79 3.23 5.50 1.54
CA CYS A 79 3.18 5.62 2.99
C CYS A 79 4.58 5.88 3.54
N GLU A 80 4.69 6.71 4.58
CA GLU A 80 5.93 6.81 5.36
C GLU A 80 6.28 5.47 6.02
N PRO A 81 7.57 5.12 6.23
CA PRO A 81 7.98 3.78 6.67
C PRO A 81 7.32 3.28 7.94
N VAL A 82 7.12 4.16 8.94
CA VAL A 82 6.47 3.81 10.22
C VAL A 82 4.99 3.48 10.02
N LEU A 83 4.30 4.27 9.18
CA LEU A 83 2.90 4.02 8.84
C LEU A 83 2.76 2.74 8.00
N ALA A 84 3.65 2.54 7.03
CA ALA A 84 3.68 1.34 6.20
C ALA A 84 3.84 0.07 7.06
N GLU A 85 4.73 0.10 8.04
CA GLU A 85 4.92 -1.00 8.99
C GLU A 85 3.65 -1.34 9.77
N ARG A 86 2.96 -0.33 10.31
CA ARG A 86 1.70 -0.51 11.03
C ARG A 86 0.61 -1.09 10.14
N LEU A 87 0.48 -0.58 8.91
CA LEU A 87 -0.50 -1.04 7.93
C LEU A 87 -0.24 -2.48 7.47
N ILE A 88 1.03 -2.88 7.30
CA ILE A 88 1.35 -4.26 6.95
C ILE A 88 0.97 -5.22 8.07
N ARG A 89 1.25 -4.87 9.34
CA ARG A 89 0.81 -5.68 10.50
C ARG A 89 -0.70 -5.84 10.52
N MET A 90 -1.45 -4.76 10.31
CA MET A 90 -2.91 -4.83 10.18
C MET A 90 -3.35 -5.74 9.03
N ALA A 91 -2.65 -5.72 7.88
CA ALA A 91 -2.98 -6.59 6.75
C ALA A 91 -2.70 -8.07 7.06
N VAL A 92 -1.69 -8.36 7.86
CA VAL A 92 -1.39 -9.72 8.35
C VAL A 92 -2.50 -10.18 9.30
N ASP A 93 -2.85 -9.35 10.30
CA ASP A 93 -3.89 -9.66 11.29
C ASP A 93 -5.27 -9.87 10.64
N ASN A 94 -5.57 -9.11 9.59
CA ASN A 94 -6.83 -9.22 8.83
C ASN A 94 -6.82 -10.33 7.76
N GLY A 95 -5.71 -11.09 7.62
CA GLY A 95 -5.60 -12.16 6.62
C GLY A 95 -5.57 -11.68 5.16
N LEU A 96 -5.27 -10.40 4.91
CA LEU A 96 -5.20 -9.80 3.57
C LEU A 96 -3.80 -9.81 2.99
N PHE A 97 -2.76 -9.92 3.83
CA PHE A 97 -1.37 -9.77 3.44
C PHE A 97 -0.96 -10.68 2.28
N SER A 98 -1.19 -11.99 2.38
CA SER A 98 -0.80 -12.96 1.34
C SER A 98 -1.50 -12.71 0.00
N ARG A 99 -2.76 -12.27 0.03
CA ARG A 99 -3.53 -11.92 -1.18
C ARG A 99 -2.94 -10.68 -1.86
N PHE A 100 -2.59 -9.66 -1.07
CA PHE A 100 -1.93 -8.48 -1.59
C PHE A 100 -0.55 -8.79 -2.17
N VAL A 101 0.27 -9.60 -1.48
CA VAL A 101 1.58 -10.04 -1.97
C VAL A 101 1.44 -10.75 -3.32
N ALA A 102 0.57 -11.75 -3.42
CA ALA A 102 0.37 -12.50 -4.67
C ALA A 102 -0.04 -11.59 -5.85
N LEU A 103 -0.92 -10.60 -5.59
CA LEU A 103 -1.30 -9.63 -6.62
C LEU A 103 -0.14 -8.72 -7.03
N VAL A 104 0.62 -8.21 -6.05
CA VAL A 104 1.76 -7.33 -6.28
C VAL A 104 2.86 -8.04 -7.06
N GLU A 105 3.14 -9.31 -6.76
CA GLU A 105 4.13 -10.11 -7.48
C GLU A 105 3.69 -10.41 -8.92
N LYS A 106 2.39 -10.61 -9.15
CA LYS A 106 1.83 -10.79 -10.49
C LYS A 106 1.89 -9.51 -11.32
N GLU A 107 1.54 -8.35 -10.75
CA GLU A 107 1.41 -7.09 -11.50
C GLU A 107 2.69 -6.26 -11.56
N ALA A 108 3.57 -6.39 -10.56
CA ALA A 108 4.83 -5.66 -10.44
C ALA A 108 5.96 -6.57 -9.94
N PRO A 109 6.33 -7.63 -10.69
CA PRO A 109 7.36 -8.58 -10.29
C PRO A 109 8.73 -7.90 -10.14
N VAL A 110 9.59 -8.48 -9.33
CA VAL A 110 11.00 -8.08 -9.29
C VAL A 110 11.67 -8.61 -10.55
N SER A 111 11.83 -7.73 -11.54
CA SER A 111 12.67 -8.02 -12.69
C SER A 111 14.03 -7.37 -12.49
N TYR A 112 15.07 -8.20 -12.44
CA TYR A 112 16.45 -7.70 -12.40
C TYR A 112 16.90 -7.13 -13.76
N GLN A 113 16.22 -7.51 -14.84
CA GLN A 113 16.57 -7.13 -16.21
C GLN A 113 15.83 -5.88 -16.73
N TYR A 114 14.67 -5.54 -16.15
CA TYR A 114 13.84 -4.44 -16.64
C TYR A 114 13.51 -3.43 -15.53
N GLY A 115 13.65 -2.13 -15.84
CA GLY A 115 13.26 -1.03 -14.96
C GLY A 115 14.42 -0.14 -14.51
N LYS A 116 14.09 1.10 -14.11
CA LYS A 116 15.06 2.06 -13.56
C LYS A 116 15.68 1.48 -12.28
N TRP A 117 16.95 1.80 -12.02
CA TRP A 117 17.68 1.32 -10.84
C TRP A 117 16.93 1.62 -9.53
N SER A 118 16.36 2.82 -9.40
CA SER A 118 15.55 3.22 -8.24
C SER A 118 14.33 2.32 -8.03
N THR A 119 13.61 1.96 -9.09
CA THR A 119 12.48 1.01 -9.01
C THR A 119 12.97 -0.36 -8.54
N ARG A 120 14.12 -0.84 -9.02
CA ARG A 120 14.69 -2.12 -8.57
C ARG A 120 15.03 -2.11 -7.08
N CYS A 121 15.57 -1.02 -6.55
CA CYS A 121 15.85 -0.87 -5.10
C CYS A 121 14.57 -0.95 -4.26
N TRP A 122 13.50 -0.26 -4.68
CA TRP A 122 12.21 -0.34 -3.98
C TRP A 122 11.64 -1.75 -4.00
N ARG A 123 11.70 -2.42 -5.15
CA ARG A 123 11.20 -3.79 -5.30
C ARG A 123 12.00 -4.80 -4.48
N ALA A 124 13.31 -4.65 -4.40
CA ALA A 124 14.15 -5.46 -3.52
C ALA A 124 13.81 -5.22 -2.04
N MET A 125 13.63 -3.96 -1.63
CA MET A 125 13.24 -3.62 -0.25
C MET A 125 11.85 -4.17 0.09
N ARG A 126 10.89 -4.08 -0.84
CA ARG A 126 9.59 -4.70 -0.71
C ARG A 126 9.71 -6.22 -0.53
N GLN A 127 10.49 -6.91 -1.35
CA GLN A 127 10.68 -8.36 -1.23
C GLN A 127 11.30 -8.75 0.10
N PHE A 128 12.29 -7.99 0.58
CA PHE A 128 12.83 -8.17 1.92
C PHE A 128 11.74 -8.06 2.99
N ARG A 129 10.90 -7.01 2.94
CA ARG A 129 9.76 -6.86 3.87
C ARG A 129 8.79 -8.03 3.75
N ILE A 130 8.47 -8.48 2.54
CA ILE A 130 7.58 -9.61 2.30
C ILE A 130 8.13 -10.88 2.94
N GLY A 131 9.42 -11.19 2.79
CA GLY A 131 10.06 -12.34 3.42
C GLY A 131 9.95 -12.31 4.95
N VAL A 132 10.22 -11.15 5.56
CA VAL A 132 10.09 -10.97 7.02
C VAL A 132 8.68 -11.30 7.53
N TYR A 133 7.64 -10.88 6.82
CA TYR A 133 6.25 -11.13 7.22
C TYR A 133 5.71 -12.50 6.83
N SER A 134 6.25 -13.10 5.76
CA SER A 134 5.87 -14.45 5.31
C SER A 134 6.59 -15.54 6.09
N ARG A 135 7.66 -15.19 6.83
CA ARG A 135 8.57 -16.10 7.53
C ARG A 135 9.31 -17.06 6.57
N ASP A 136 9.61 -16.56 5.37
CA ASP A 136 10.35 -17.25 4.31
C ASP A 136 11.81 -16.77 4.22
#